data_AF-A0A0R2M514-F1
#
_entry.id   AF-A0A0R2M514-F1
#
_cell.length_a   1.000
_cell.length_b   1.000
_cell.length_c   1.000
_cell.angle_alpha   90.00
_cell.angle_beta   90.00
_cell.angle_gamma   90.00
#
_symmetry.space_group_name_H-M   'P 1'
#
loop_
_entity.id
_entity.type
_entity.pdbx_description
1 polymer ?
#
loop_
_entity_poly.entity_id
_entity_poly.type
_entity_poly.pdbx_seq_one_letter_code
_entity_poly.pdbx_strand_id
1 'polypeptide(L)'
;MALLIGGYAYSNHHATAKEYQAAMANGRTAIQSKHYTQAESYFQNALKRRLNDESAQTYLTQTQRFVSGENALDARHFTTARKHYEAVQDTKKGSSVLVTRAKAKVKQVKGILANVKEFKKILTKATGENQALNYGQSNTTLDELFNNAKFRQKYYQNLYDQALALRKSNNAGQAANTSSSTSASSSDSTASSSSASLTSSEQAAASNYSGSNEYTVTQKEKEVNGKVIIAAQIANARKTISAAGGHSDAMSDQDVRVAIQQASKQKISLAQYTQQNLK
;
A
#
# COMPACT_ATOMS: atom_id res chain seq x y z
N MET A 1 46.96 18.07 60.01
CA MET A 1 45.58 17.55 60.01
C MET A 1 45.23 17.11 58.61
N ALA A 2 45.28 15.81 58.36
CA ALA A 2 44.73 15.18 57.16
C ALA A 2 43.22 15.01 57.34
N LEU A 3 42.42 15.20 56.27
CA LEU A 3 41.46 14.22 55.74
C LEU A 3 40.36 14.85 54.86
N LEU A 4 40.10 14.15 53.75
CA LEU A 4 38.82 13.99 53.04
C LEU A 4 38.34 15.11 52.11
N ILE A 5 38.88 15.13 50.89
CA ILE A 5 38.09 15.48 49.69
C ILE A 5 38.26 14.34 48.68
N GLY A 6 37.55 13.24 48.93
CA GLY A 6 37.52 12.04 48.08
C GLY A 6 36.11 11.59 47.74
N GLY A 7 35.15 12.53 47.62
CA GLY A 7 33.72 12.20 47.54
C GLY A 7 33.02 12.43 46.18
N TYR A 8 33.63 13.13 45.21
CA TYR A 8 32.85 13.61 44.05
C TYR A 8 33.01 12.81 42.74
N ALA A 9 33.97 11.90 42.66
CA ALA A 9 34.17 11.07 41.45
C ALA A 9 33.40 9.73 41.49
N TYR A 10 33.03 9.24 42.69
CA TYR A 10 32.40 7.92 42.84
C TYR A 10 30.88 7.94 42.56
N SER A 11 30.22 9.07 42.83
CA SER A 11 28.76 9.23 42.68
C SER A 11 28.29 9.23 41.21
N ASN A 12 29.11 9.77 40.30
CA ASN A 12 28.75 9.93 38.89
C ASN A 12 28.80 8.60 38.11
N HIS A 13 29.73 7.71 38.46
CA HIS A 13 29.87 6.40 37.81
C HIS A 13 28.74 5.43 38.21
N HIS A 14 28.28 5.47 39.46
CA HIS A 14 27.16 4.64 39.93
C HIS A 14 25.81 5.11 39.40
N ALA A 15 25.58 6.43 39.33
CA ALA A 15 24.36 6.98 38.74
C ALA A 15 24.24 6.61 37.25
N THR A 16 25.32 6.77 36.49
CA THR A 16 25.35 6.42 35.05
C THR A 16 25.23 4.91 34.80
N ALA A 17 25.80 4.06 35.66
CA ALA A 17 25.63 2.61 35.57
C ALA A 17 24.18 2.17 35.88
N LYS A 18 23.54 2.76 36.89
CA LYS A 18 22.14 2.48 37.24
C LYS A 18 21.18 2.93 36.14
N GLU A 19 21.39 4.12 35.57
CA GLU A 19 20.62 4.61 34.43
C GLU A 19 20.76 3.72 33.19
N TYR A 20 21.97 3.26 32.88
CA TYR A 20 22.21 2.31 31.79
C TYR A 20 21.44 1.00 32.01
N GLN A 21 21.52 0.43 33.22
CA GLN A 21 20.82 -0.82 33.55
C GLN A 21 19.30 -0.66 33.44
N ALA A 22 18.75 0.45 33.94
CA ALA A 22 17.33 0.77 33.83
C ALA A 22 16.89 0.93 32.36
N ALA A 23 17.68 1.65 31.55
CA ALA A 23 17.41 1.79 30.12
C ALA A 23 17.43 0.44 29.38
N MET A 24 18.44 -0.41 29.65
CA MET A 24 18.51 -1.76 29.07
C MET A 24 17.34 -2.65 29.51
N ALA A 25 16.93 -2.58 30.78
CA ALA A 25 15.79 -3.33 31.30
C ALA A 25 14.47 -2.86 30.65
N ASN A 26 14.23 -1.55 30.61
CA ASN A 26 13.05 -0.96 29.99
C ASN A 26 12.97 -1.28 28.49
N GLY A 27 14.10 -1.27 27.78
CA GLY A 27 14.16 -1.68 26.38
C GLY A 27 13.75 -3.14 26.17
N ARG A 28 14.20 -4.05 27.04
CA ARG A 28 13.80 -5.47 27.00
C ARG A 28 12.32 -5.66 27.33
N THR A 29 11.80 -4.96 28.33
CA THR A 29 10.36 -4.96 28.66
C THR A 29 9.53 -4.43 27.50
N ALA A 30 9.95 -3.35 26.87
CA ALA A 30 9.28 -2.80 25.69
C ALA A 30 9.28 -3.79 24.50
N ILE A 31 10.36 -4.55 24.28
CA ILE A 31 10.36 -5.66 23.31
C ILE A 31 9.28 -6.69 23.68
N GLN A 32 9.21 -7.13 24.94
CA GLN A 32 8.22 -8.11 25.38
C GLN A 32 6.80 -7.62 25.09
N SER A 33 6.52 -6.36 25.42
CA SER A 33 5.24 -5.67 25.17
C SER A 33 5.01 -5.25 23.71
N LYS A 34 5.93 -5.58 22.78
CA LYS A 34 5.86 -5.21 21.34
C LYS A 34 5.91 -3.71 21.06
N HIS A 35 6.34 -2.90 22.02
CA HIS A 35 6.53 -1.46 21.87
C HIS A 35 7.93 -1.17 21.27
N TYR A 36 8.15 -1.57 20.01
CA TYR A 36 9.50 -1.58 19.42
C TYR A 36 10.13 -0.18 19.31
N THR A 37 9.37 0.85 18.94
CA THR A 37 9.87 2.24 18.90
C THR A 37 10.31 2.73 20.28
N GLN A 38 9.57 2.37 21.34
CA GLN A 38 9.98 2.69 22.72
C GLN A 38 11.25 1.92 23.10
N ALA A 39 11.34 0.65 22.72
CA ALA A 39 12.53 -0.16 22.95
C ALA A 39 13.79 0.45 22.31
N GLU A 40 13.70 0.92 21.05
CA GLU A 40 14.80 1.62 20.39
C GLU A 40 15.24 2.87 21.15
N SER A 41 14.30 3.70 21.61
CA SER A 41 14.61 4.88 22.43
C SER A 41 15.33 4.52 23.72
N TYR A 42 14.89 3.46 24.41
CA TYR A 42 15.56 2.98 25.61
C TYR A 42 16.99 2.48 25.33
N PHE A 43 17.22 1.72 24.26
CA PHE A 43 18.59 1.27 23.92
C PHE A 43 19.50 2.41 23.44
N GLN A 44 18.95 3.41 22.74
CA GLN A 44 19.68 4.64 22.42
C GLN A 44 20.08 5.40 23.69
N ASN A 45 19.17 5.49 24.66
CA ASN A 45 19.48 6.12 25.95
C ASN A 45 20.55 5.33 26.73
N ALA A 46 20.54 3.99 26.67
CA ALA A 46 21.62 3.18 27.21
C ALA A 46 22.98 3.51 26.56
N LEU A 47 23.03 3.63 25.23
CA LEU A 47 24.25 4.01 24.50
C LEU A 47 24.73 5.43 24.81
N LYS A 48 23.83 6.37 25.11
CA LYS A 48 24.21 7.71 25.60
C LYS A 48 24.91 7.66 26.96
N ARG A 49 24.70 6.60 27.76
CA ARG A 49 25.33 6.44 29.09
C ARG A 49 26.59 5.59 29.03
N ARG A 50 26.62 4.60 28.14
CA ARG A 50 27.79 3.77 27.85
C ARG A 50 28.01 3.74 26.35
N LEU A 51 28.82 4.69 25.87
CA LEU A 51 29.20 4.77 24.46
C LEU A 51 29.92 3.47 24.07
N ASN A 52 29.65 2.98 22.85
CA ASN A 52 30.24 1.77 22.28
C ASN A 52 29.95 0.47 23.06
N ASP A 53 28.93 0.43 23.93
CA ASP A 53 28.51 -0.80 24.60
C ASP A 53 27.93 -1.81 23.59
N GLU A 54 28.64 -2.91 23.36
CA GLU A 54 28.28 -3.92 22.35
C GLU A 54 26.88 -4.51 22.58
N SER A 55 26.49 -4.69 23.84
CA SER A 55 25.18 -5.26 24.18
C SER A 55 24.07 -4.29 23.80
N ALA A 56 24.14 -3.04 24.24
CA ALA A 56 23.15 -2.01 23.90
C ALA A 56 23.07 -1.80 22.38
N GLN A 57 24.22 -1.77 21.68
CA GLN A 57 24.26 -1.65 20.23
C GLN A 57 23.60 -2.85 19.53
N THR A 58 23.85 -4.07 20.02
CA THR A 58 23.23 -5.29 19.48
C THR A 58 21.72 -5.26 19.63
N TYR A 59 21.20 -4.91 20.81
CA TYR A 59 19.76 -4.81 21.06
C TYR A 59 19.10 -3.72 20.21
N LEU A 60 19.73 -2.55 20.09
CA LEU A 60 19.24 -1.46 19.25
C LEU A 60 19.15 -1.90 17.77
N THR A 61 20.27 -2.39 17.23
CA THR A 61 20.37 -2.82 15.82
C THR A 61 19.39 -3.94 15.50
N GLN A 62 19.25 -4.91 16.40
CA GLN A 62 18.31 -6.02 16.25
C GLN A 62 16.86 -5.52 16.23
N THR A 63 16.50 -4.59 17.12
CA THR A 63 15.15 -4.01 17.19
C THR A 63 14.83 -3.21 15.93
N GLN A 64 15.75 -2.36 15.47
CA GLN A 64 15.60 -1.58 14.24
C GLN A 64 15.42 -2.44 13.00
N ARG A 65 16.17 -3.55 12.90
CA ARG A 65 15.99 -4.53 11.81
C ARG A 65 14.62 -5.20 11.88
N PHE A 66 14.14 -5.54 13.08
CA PHE A 66 12.80 -6.11 13.24
C PHE A 66 11.71 -5.12 12.80
N VAL A 67 11.80 -3.85 13.22
CA VAL A 67 10.88 -2.77 12.80
C VAL A 67 10.93 -2.56 11.29
N SER A 68 12.12 -2.55 10.68
CA SER A 68 12.27 -2.48 9.22
C SER A 68 11.60 -3.66 8.52
N GLY A 69 11.65 -4.86 9.12
CA GLY A 69 10.93 -6.05 8.65
C GLY A 69 9.41 -5.89 8.69
N GLU A 70 8.86 -5.35 9.78
CA GLU A 70 7.41 -5.08 9.92
C GLU A 70 6.96 -4.03 8.88
N ASN A 71 7.67 -2.92 8.77
CA ASN A 71 7.38 -1.87 7.79
C ASN A 71 7.41 -2.39 6.34
N ALA A 72 8.43 -3.19 6.00
CA ALA A 72 8.52 -3.79 4.67
C ALA A 72 7.40 -4.81 4.41
N LEU A 73 6.96 -5.55 5.44
CA LEU A 73 5.85 -6.49 5.33
C LEU A 73 4.52 -5.75 5.05
N ASP A 74 4.27 -4.66 5.78
CA ASP A 74 3.09 -3.83 5.62
C ASP A 74 3.07 -3.12 4.25
N ALA A 75 4.23 -2.68 3.78
CA ALA A 75 4.43 -2.16 2.43
C ALA A 75 4.36 -3.24 1.33
N ARG A 76 4.15 -4.51 1.69
CA ARG A 76 4.13 -5.68 0.78
C ARG A 76 5.45 -5.92 0.04
N HIS A 77 6.56 -5.37 0.54
CA HIS A 77 7.91 -5.64 0.09
C HIS A 77 8.44 -6.95 0.72
N PHE A 78 7.79 -8.07 0.38
CA PHE A 78 7.98 -9.36 1.06
C PHE A 78 9.42 -9.87 1.04
N THR A 79 10.15 -9.70 -0.06
CA THR A 79 11.57 -10.10 -0.14
C THR A 79 12.43 -9.29 0.83
N THR A 80 12.21 -7.99 0.91
CA THR A 80 12.92 -7.09 1.84
C THR A 80 12.56 -7.40 3.29
N ALA A 81 11.27 -7.60 3.58
CA ALA A 81 10.80 -8.02 4.89
C ALA A 81 11.48 -9.32 5.34
N ARG A 82 11.54 -10.33 4.46
CA ARG A 82 12.22 -11.60 4.74
C ARG A 82 13.69 -11.39 5.13
N LYS A 83 14.44 -10.60 4.34
CA LYS A 83 15.85 -10.31 4.61
C LYS A 83 16.06 -9.66 5.97
N HIS A 84 15.20 -8.69 6.33
CA HIS A 84 15.27 -8.06 7.65
C HIS A 84 15.01 -9.05 8.78
N TYR A 85 13.97 -9.90 8.68
CA TYR A 85 13.70 -10.92 9.68
C TYR A 85 14.80 -11.99 9.74
N GLU A 86 15.38 -12.39 8.60
CA GLU A 86 16.53 -13.30 8.54
C GLU A 86 17.73 -12.71 9.32
N ALA A 87 18.05 -11.44 9.10
CA ALA A 87 19.10 -10.77 9.88
C ALA A 87 18.81 -10.71 11.39
N VAL A 88 17.54 -10.61 11.81
CA VAL A 88 17.16 -10.62 13.22
C VAL A 88 17.27 -12.01 13.86
N GLN A 89 16.82 -13.07 13.18
CA GLN A 89 16.91 -14.43 13.71
C GLN A 89 18.36 -14.91 13.84
N ASP A 90 19.26 -14.40 13.00
CA ASP A 90 20.67 -14.78 12.98
C ASP A 90 21.52 -13.98 13.99
N THR A 91 20.94 -12.92 14.56
CA THR A 91 21.61 -12.08 15.57
C THR A 91 21.95 -12.90 16.82
N LYS A 92 23.23 -12.87 17.21
CA LYS A 92 23.75 -13.49 18.43
C LYS A 92 23.83 -12.47 19.56
N LYS A 93 23.80 -12.92 20.81
CA LYS A 93 23.89 -12.07 22.02
C LYS A 93 22.82 -10.95 22.10
N GLY A 94 21.72 -11.09 21.35
CA GLY A 94 20.58 -10.16 21.37
C GLY A 94 19.38 -10.70 22.14
N SER A 95 18.20 -10.13 21.85
CA SER A 95 16.92 -10.57 22.38
C SER A 95 16.49 -11.91 21.77
N SER A 96 16.36 -12.95 22.60
CA SER A 96 15.78 -14.24 22.21
C SER A 96 14.32 -14.12 21.79
N VAL A 97 13.58 -13.18 22.38
CA VAL A 97 12.18 -12.87 22.01
C VAL A 97 12.10 -12.39 20.56
N LEU A 98 12.99 -11.47 20.15
CA LEU A 98 13.04 -11.00 18.76
C LEU A 98 13.49 -12.11 17.80
N VAL A 99 14.46 -12.95 18.19
CA VAL A 99 14.87 -14.11 17.37
C VAL A 99 13.69 -15.04 17.11
N THR A 100 12.94 -15.41 18.15
CA THR A 100 11.77 -16.31 18.02
C THR A 100 10.68 -15.70 17.14
N ARG A 101 10.36 -14.41 17.36
CA ARG A 101 9.37 -13.70 16.54
C ARG A 101 9.82 -13.58 15.08
N ALA A 102 11.09 -13.28 14.85
CA ALA A 102 11.65 -13.18 13.51
C ALA A 102 11.60 -14.51 12.76
N LYS A 103 11.91 -15.65 13.41
CA LYS A 103 11.73 -16.99 12.81
C LYS A 103 10.30 -17.24 12.35
N ALA A 104 9.32 -16.89 13.19
CA ALA A 104 7.90 -17.01 12.84
C ALA A 104 7.54 -16.12 11.63
N LYS A 105 8.05 -14.87 11.62
CA LYS A 105 7.86 -13.94 10.49
C LYS A 105 8.52 -14.41 9.21
N VAL A 106 9.74 -14.99 9.26
CA VAL A 106 10.39 -15.60 8.09
C VAL A 106 9.51 -16.72 7.51
N LYS A 107 8.96 -17.60 8.34
CA LYS A 107 8.06 -18.68 7.89
C LYS A 107 6.79 -18.11 7.25
N GLN A 108 6.18 -17.11 7.87
CA GLN A 108 5.01 -16.42 7.33
C GLN A 108 5.30 -15.80 5.96
N VAL A 109 6.39 -15.04 5.83
CA VAL A 109 6.76 -14.36 4.58
C VAL A 109 7.12 -15.36 3.48
N LYS A 110 7.76 -16.48 3.80
CA LYS A 110 7.99 -17.57 2.83
C LYS A 110 6.68 -18.13 2.29
N GLY A 111 5.69 -18.35 3.15
CA GLY A 111 4.35 -18.76 2.73
C GLY A 111 3.66 -17.71 1.85
N ILE A 112 3.80 -16.43 2.19
CA ILE A 112 3.27 -15.33 1.37
C ILE A 112 3.89 -15.34 -0.03
N LEU A 113 5.22 -15.42 -0.12
CA LEU A 113 5.95 -15.44 -1.39
C LEU A 113 5.59 -16.65 -2.26
N ALA A 114 5.39 -17.83 -1.65
CA ALA A 114 4.94 -19.02 -2.38
C ALA A 114 3.57 -18.78 -3.01
N ASN A 115 2.59 -18.30 -2.22
CA ASN A 115 1.26 -17.97 -2.74
C ASN A 115 1.32 -16.87 -3.81
N VAL A 116 2.17 -15.84 -3.66
CA VAL A 116 2.33 -14.81 -4.72
C VAL A 116 2.73 -15.45 -6.04
N LYS A 117 3.66 -16.42 -6.03
CA LYS A 117 4.09 -17.12 -7.26
C LYS A 117 2.93 -17.91 -7.87
N GLU A 118 2.23 -18.69 -7.06
CA GLU A 118 1.07 -19.48 -7.53
C GLU A 118 -0.03 -18.58 -8.10
N PHE A 119 -0.42 -17.52 -7.38
CA PHE A 119 -1.47 -16.61 -7.83
C PHE A 119 -1.08 -15.87 -9.10
N LYS A 120 0.18 -15.45 -9.23
CA LYS A 120 0.68 -14.85 -10.48
C LYS A 120 0.61 -15.83 -11.65
N LYS A 121 0.93 -17.11 -11.44
CA LYS A 121 0.84 -18.14 -12.48
C LYS A 121 -0.59 -18.28 -13.01
N ILE A 122 -1.58 -18.37 -12.11
CA ILE A 122 -2.99 -18.47 -12.48
C ILE A 122 -3.46 -17.20 -13.20
N LEU A 123 -3.07 -16.03 -12.69
CA LEU A 123 -3.40 -14.74 -13.32
C LEU A 123 -2.80 -14.62 -14.73
N THR A 124 -1.53 -15.01 -14.92
CA THR A 124 -0.89 -15.03 -16.25
C THR A 124 -1.59 -15.98 -17.21
N LYS A 125 -2.03 -17.16 -16.74
CA LYS A 125 -2.84 -18.09 -17.55
C LYS A 125 -4.15 -17.42 -17.98
N ALA A 126 -4.90 -16.82 -17.05
CA ALA A 126 -6.14 -16.11 -17.36
C ALA A 126 -5.90 -14.96 -18.34
N THR A 127 -4.81 -14.20 -18.20
CA THR A 127 -4.45 -13.13 -19.15
C THR A 127 -4.20 -13.70 -20.55
N GLY A 128 -3.49 -14.83 -20.67
CA GLY A 128 -3.28 -15.49 -21.97
C GLY A 128 -4.59 -15.97 -22.60
N GLU A 129 -5.50 -16.52 -21.80
CA GLU A 129 -6.85 -16.91 -22.26
C GLU A 129 -7.66 -15.70 -22.74
N ASN A 130 -7.59 -14.56 -22.04
CA ASN A 130 -8.21 -13.30 -22.49
C ASN A 130 -7.61 -12.81 -23.82
N GLN A 131 -6.29 -12.83 -23.97
CA GLN A 131 -5.59 -12.41 -25.19
C GLN A 131 -5.94 -13.30 -26.39
N ALA A 132 -6.22 -14.59 -26.15
CA ALA A 132 -6.72 -15.53 -27.14
C ALA A 132 -8.24 -15.41 -27.40
N LEU A 133 -8.91 -14.37 -26.87
CA LEU A 133 -10.36 -14.15 -26.93
C LEU A 133 -11.21 -15.25 -26.24
N ASN A 134 -10.57 -16.13 -25.46
CA ASN A 134 -11.21 -17.20 -24.68
C ASN A 134 -11.71 -16.65 -23.34
N TYR A 135 -12.57 -15.64 -23.38
CA TYR A 135 -13.02 -14.90 -22.20
C TYR A 135 -13.75 -15.75 -21.14
N GLY A 136 -14.55 -16.72 -21.58
CA GLY A 136 -15.23 -17.65 -20.67
C GLY A 136 -14.24 -18.53 -19.91
N GLN A 137 -13.23 -19.06 -20.60
CA GLN A 137 -12.17 -19.85 -19.98
C GLN A 137 -11.31 -19.02 -19.04
N SER A 138 -10.97 -17.79 -19.45
CA SER A 138 -10.28 -16.81 -18.60
C SER A 138 -11.04 -16.56 -17.29
N ASN A 139 -12.36 -16.39 -17.36
CA ASN A 139 -13.20 -16.24 -16.16
C ASN A 139 -13.19 -17.49 -15.28
N THR A 140 -13.28 -18.70 -15.84
CA THR A 140 -13.15 -19.95 -15.08
C THR A 140 -11.81 -20.04 -14.35
N THR A 141 -10.70 -19.67 -15.02
CA THR A 141 -9.37 -19.62 -14.39
C THR A 141 -9.32 -18.55 -13.28
N LEU A 142 -9.98 -17.40 -13.45
CA LEU A 142 -10.08 -16.36 -12.41
C LEU A 142 -10.91 -16.79 -11.20
N ASP A 143 -11.92 -17.64 -11.38
CA ASP A 143 -12.72 -18.16 -10.28
C ASP A 143 -11.88 -19.06 -9.34
N GLU A 144 -10.85 -19.74 -9.84
CA GLU A 144 -9.89 -20.46 -8.99
C GLU A 144 -9.19 -19.51 -8.00
N LEU A 145 -8.83 -18.30 -8.45
CA LEU A 145 -8.24 -17.28 -7.58
C LEU A 145 -9.26 -16.74 -6.59
N PHE A 146 -10.45 -16.35 -7.06
CA PHE A 146 -11.45 -15.75 -6.19
C PHE A 146 -11.95 -16.76 -5.14
N ASN A 147 -12.13 -18.04 -5.48
CA ASN A 147 -12.56 -19.06 -4.53
C ASN A 147 -11.50 -19.41 -3.47
N ASN A 148 -10.24 -19.00 -3.68
CA ASN A 148 -9.19 -19.18 -2.69
C ASN A 148 -9.24 -18.12 -1.58
N ALA A 149 -9.60 -18.52 -0.36
CA ALA A 149 -9.68 -17.61 0.79
C ALA A 149 -8.35 -16.88 1.09
N LYS A 150 -7.19 -17.51 0.81
CA LYS A 150 -5.89 -16.86 1.00
C LYS A 150 -5.71 -15.70 0.03
N PHE A 151 -6.19 -15.82 -1.21
CA PHE A 151 -6.07 -14.77 -2.23
C PHE A 151 -6.78 -13.47 -1.82
N ARG A 152 -7.83 -13.57 -0.99
CA ARG A 152 -8.57 -12.41 -0.48
C ARG A 152 -7.85 -11.67 0.65
N GLN A 153 -6.76 -12.22 1.18
CA GLN A 153 -6.00 -11.58 2.25
C GLN A 153 -5.33 -10.28 1.77
N LYS A 154 -5.17 -9.32 2.70
CA LYS A 154 -4.58 -7.99 2.43
C LYS A 154 -3.22 -8.04 1.71
N TYR A 155 -2.44 -9.09 1.94
CA TYR A 155 -1.14 -9.29 1.30
C TYR A 155 -1.21 -9.34 -0.23
N TYR A 156 -2.31 -9.82 -0.79
CA TYR A 156 -2.45 -10.07 -2.24
C TYR A 156 -3.35 -9.07 -2.95
N GLN A 157 -3.73 -7.97 -2.30
CA GLN A 157 -4.69 -6.98 -2.85
C GLN A 157 -4.32 -6.51 -4.25
N ASN A 158 -3.05 -6.19 -4.52
CA ASN A 158 -2.64 -5.78 -5.87
C ASN A 158 -2.92 -6.86 -6.94
N LEU A 159 -2.80 -8.15 -6.60
CA LEU A 159 -3.13 -9.26 -7.52
C LEU A 159 -4.63 -9.46 -7.62
N TYR A 160 -5.36 -9.28 -6.50
CA TYR A 160 -6.82 -9.31 -6.47
C TYR A 160 -7.43 -8.25 -7.39
N ASP A 161 -6.92 -7.03 -7.34
CA ASP A 161 -7.38 -5.91 -8.18
C ASP A 161 -7.09 -6.18 -9.66
N GLN A 162 -5.93 -6.75 -9.99
CA GLN A 162 -5.60 -7.18 -11.35
C GLN A 162 -6.57 -8.26 -11.85
N ALA A 163 -6.86 -9.27 -11.02
CA ALA A 163 -7.82 -10.32 -11.35
C ALA A 163 -9.23 -9.74 -11.58
N LEU A 164 -9.66 -8.78 -10.77
CA LEU A 164 -10.96 -8.13 -10.90
C LEU A 164 -11.05 -7.30 -12.19
N ALA A 165 -10.01 -6.54 -12.51
CA ALA A 165 -9.92 -5.79 -13.75
C ALA A 165 -9.95 -6.70 -14.98
N LEU A 166 -9.24 -7.83 -14.95
CA LEU A 166 -9.25 -8.81 -16.03
C LEU A 166 -10.65 -9.43 -16.22
N ARG A 167 -11.33 -9.80 -15.13
CA ARG A 167 -12.71 -10.30 -15.20
C ARG A 167 -13.67 -9.28 -15.82
N LYS A 168 -13.52 -8.00 -15.46
CA LYS A 168 -14.31 -6.92 -16.07
C LYS A 168 -14.05 -6.83 -17.58
N SER A 169 -12.79 -6.93 -18.01
CA SER A 169 -12.40 -6.97 -19.43
C SER A 169 -13.01 -8.17 -20.16
N ASN A 170 -12.92 -9.38 -19.58
CA ASN A 170 -13.52 -10.60 -20.14
C ASN A 170 -15.03 -10.47 -20.34
N ASN A 171 -15.74 -9.88 -19.37
CA ASN A 171 -17.19 -9.73 -19.45
C ASN A 171 -17.59 -8.73 -20.55
N ALA A 172 -16.82 -7.64 -20.70
CA ALA A 172 -17.02 -6.69 -21.79
C ALA A 172 -16.75 -7.34 -23.16
N GLY A 173 -15.67 -8.13 -23.27
CA GLY A 173 -15.33 -8.89 -24.48
C GLY A 173 -16.42 -9.89 -24.88
N GLN A 174 -17.03 -10.59 -23.93
CA GLN A 174 -18.16 -11.50 -24.20
C GLN A 174 -19.39 -10.76 -24.69
N ALA A 175 -19.76 -9.63 -24.05
CA ALA A 175 -20.91 -8.84 -24.47
C ALA A 175 -20.75 -8.26 -25.89
N ALA A 176 -19.54 -7.83 -26.25
CA ALA A 176 -19.23 -7.39 -27.61
C ALA A 176 -19.33 -8.55 -28.63
N ASN A 177 -18.84 -9.73 -28.28
CA ASN A 177 -18.88 -10.91 -29.16
C ASN A 177 -20.31 -11.41 -29.42
N THR A 178 -21.18 -11.33 -28.41
CA THR A 178 -22.62 -11.64 -28.54
C THR A 178 -23.32 -10.64 -29.45
N SER A 179 -22.96 -9.35 -29.38
CA SER A 179 -23.54 -8.31 -30.22
C SER A 179 -23.13 -8.43 -31.70
N SER A 180 -21.95 -8.98 -31.99
CA SER A 180 -21.53 -9.30 -33.37
C SER A 180 -22.20 -10.55 -33.95
N SER A 181 -22.63 -11.51 -33.12
CA SER A 181 -23.32 -12.72 -33.58
C SER A 181 -24.81 -12.52 -33.89
N THR A 182 -25.44 -11.45 -33.38
CA THR A 182 -26.85 -11.14 -33.63
C THR A 182 -27.10 -10.34 -34.93
N SER A 183 -26.06 -9.86 -35.60
CA SER A 183 -26.21 -9.08 -36.85
C SER A 183 -26.23 -9.94 -38.12
N ALA A 184 -26.12 -11.27 -38.01
CA ALA A 184 -26.07 -12.18 -39.16
C ALA A 184 -27.41 -12.84 -39.52
N SER A 185 -28.50 -12.57 -38.80
CA SER A 185 -29.78 -13.21 -39.05
C SER A 185 -30.97 -12.33 -38.64
N SER A 186 -31.42 -11.45 -39.54
CA SER A 186 -32.84 -11.25 -39.87
C SER A 186 -33.04 -9.97 -40.70
N SER A 187 -33.56 -10.17 -41.89
CA SER A 187 -34.23 -9.16 -42.72
C SER A 187 -35.47 -8.58 -42.03
N ASP A 188 -35.60 -7.27 -42.17
CA ASP A 188 -36.83 -6.46 -42.25
C ASP A 188 -37.58 -5.99 -40.98
N SER A 189 -37.69 -4.65 -40.97
CA SER A 189 -38.76 -3.73 -40.54
C SER A 189 -39.23 -3.51 -39.07
N THR A 190 -39.19 -2.22 -38.71
CA THR A 190 -40.02 -1.44 -37.75
C THR A 190 -39.60 -1.23 -36.27
N ALA A 191 -39.07 -0.03 -36.02
CA ALA A 191 -39.44 0.96 -34.99
C ALA A 191 -39.62 0.57 -33.49
N SER A 192 -38.53 0.78 -32.74
CA SER A 192 -38.38 1.65 -31.55
C SER A 192 -39.28 1.50 -30.30
N SER A 193 -38.67 1.03 -29.20
CA SER A 193 -38.48 1.71 -27.89
C SER A 193 -38.20 0.63 -26.82
N SER A 194 -37.28 0.73 -25.85
CA SER A 194 -36.29 1.73 -25.47
C SER A 194 -35.37 1.09 -24.42
N SER A 195 -34.07 1.01 -24.69
CA SER A 195 -33.03 0.85 -23.67
C SER A 195 -31.79 1.57 -24.22
N ALA A 196 -31.58 2.79 -23.73
CA ALA A 196 -30.63 3.75 -24.28
C ALA A 196 -29.23 3.14 -24.40
N SER A 197 -28.84 2.83 -25.63
CA SER A 197 -27.44 2.66 -26.00
C SER A 197 -26.78 4.04 -26.02
N LEU A 198 -25.58 4.12 -25.43
CA LEU A 198 -24.75 5.31 -25.49
C LEU A 198 -24.61 5.77 -26.95
N THR A 199 -24.88 7.05 -27.18
CA THR A 199 -24.67 7.72 -28.46
C THR A 199 -23.20 7.65 -28.86
N SER A 200 -22.90 7.77 -30.16
CA SER A 200 -21.52 7.77 -30.66
C SER A 200 -20.63 8.81 -29.96
N SER A 201 -21.23 9.91 -29.48
CA SER A 201 -20.63 10.93 -28.61
C SER A 201 -20.26 10.41 -27.21
N GLU A 202 -21.11 9.62 -26.58
CA GLU A 202 -20.85 9.01 -25.25
C GLU A 202 -19.83 7.87 -25.34
N GLN A 203 -19.77 7.17 -26.47
CA GLN A 203 -18.78 6.12 -26.72
C GLN A 203 -17.38 6.69 -27.01
N ALA A 204 -17.31 7.86 -27.65
CA ALA A 204 -16.07 8.64 -27.81
C ALA A 204 -15.56 9.22 -26.48
N ALA A 205 -16.46 9.58 -25.56
CA ALA A 205 -16.09 10.00 -24.20
C ALA A 205 -15.57 8.82 -23.35
N ALA A 206 -16.17 7.63 -23.47
CA ALA A 206 -15.75 6.42 -22.76
C ALA A 206 -14.41 5.84 -23.28
N SER A 207 -14.08 6.05 -24.56
CA SER A 207 -12.80 5.61 -25.16
C SER A 207 -11.65 6.58 -24.92
N ASN A 208 -11.94 7.87 -24.63
CA ASN A 208 -10.95 8.83 -24.12
C ASN A 208 -10.68 8.72 -22.61
N TYR A 209 -11.39 7.85 -21.90
CA TYR A 209 -11.14 7.56 -20.48
C TYR A 209 -9.87 6.72 -20.31
N SER A 210 -8.75 7.36 -19.98
CA SER A 210 -7.45 6.72 -19.67
C SER A 210 -7.17 6.57 -18.15
N GLY A 211 -8.23 6.50 -17.32
CA GLY A 211 -8.09 6.40 -15.87
C GLY A 211 -7.83 4.97 -15.39
N SER A 212 -6.64 4.72 -14.82
CA SER A 212 -6.37 3.52 -14.03
C SER A 212 -7.27 3.46 -12.79
N ASN A 213 -7.89 2.32 -12.55
CA ASN A 213 -8.80 2.08 -11.42
C ASN A 213 -8.23 2.56 -10.06
N GLU A 214 -9.13 3.16 -9.30
CA GLU A 214 -8.96 4.06 -8.16
C GLU A 214 -8.50 3.43 -6.83
N TYR A 215 -7.36 2.72 -6.76
CA TYR A 215 -6.90 2.15 -5.48
C TYR A 215 -5.40 2.22 -5.16
N THR A 216 -4.59 2.93 -5.93
CA THR A 216 -3.13 3.05 -5.67
C THR A 216 -2.66 4.48 -5.35
N VAL A 217 -3.43 5.22 -4.55
CA VAL A 217 -3.00 6.53 -4.04
C VAL A 217 -2.33 6.33 -2.68
N THR A 218 -1.03 6.60 -2.59
CA THR A 218 -0.27 6.52 -1.33
C THR A 218 -0.75 7.59 -0.35
N GLN A 219 -0.57 7.37 0.95
CA GLN A 219 -1.15 8.22 2.01
C GLN A 219 -0.73 9.70 1.93
N LYS A 220 0.43 10.00 1.31
CA LYS A 220 0.91 11.37 1.02
C LYS A 220 0.16 12.09 -0.11
N GLU A 221 -0.51 11.35 -0.99
CA GLU A 221 -1.21 11.91 -2.15
C GLU A 221 -2.69 12.18 -1.86
N LYS A 222 -3.21 11.75 -0.70
CA LYS A 222 -4.60 11.99 -0.28
C LYS A 222 -4.84 13.34 0.41
N GLU A 223 -3.79 14.12 0.67
CA GLU A 223 -3.87 15.33 1.48
C GLU A 223 -3.59 16.61 0.67
N VAL A 224 -4.32 17.69 0.98
CA VAL A 224 -3.96 19.08 0.67
C VAL A 224 -3.87 19.82 2.00
N ASN A 225 -2.72 20.43 2.30
CA ASN A 225 -2.45 21.13 3.57
C ASN A 225 -2.73 20.27 4.83
N GLY A 226 -2.38 18.98 4.81
CA GLY A 226 -2.58 18.06 5.95
C GLY A 226 -4.04 17.66 6.22
N LYS A 227 -4.96 17.93 5.27
CA LYS A 227 -6.35 17.46 5.32
C LYS A 227 -6.63 16.49 4.17
N VAL A 228 -7.19 15.34 4.50
CA VAL A 228 -7.59 14.30 3.54
C VAL A 228 -8.73 14.84 2.67
N ILE A 229 -8.54 14.86 1.35
CA ILE A 229 -9.62 15.16 0.41
C ILE A 229 -10.56 13.96 0.36
N ILE A 230 -11.79 14.15 0.86
CA ILE A 230 -12.85 13.14 0.91
C ILE A 230 -13.72 13.18 -0.35
N ALA A 231 -14.43 12.08 -0.64
CA ALA A 231 -15.27 11.94 -1.84
C ALA A 231 -16.26 13.11 -2.07
N ALA A 232 -16.80 13.69 -0.99
CA ALA A 232 -17.68 14.85 -1.08
C ALA A 232 -17.00 16.11 -1.65
N GLN A 233 -15.71 16.29 -1.36
CA GLN A 233 -14.93 17.41 -1.90
C GLN A 233 -14.57 17.19 -3.38
N ILE A 234 -14.36 15.93 -3.78
CA ILE A 234 -14.15 15.56 -5.19
C ILE A 234 -15.42 15.82 -6.00
N ALA A 235 -16.59 15.43 -5.49
CA ALA A 235 -17.87 15.70 -6.14
C ALA A 235 -18.15 17.20 -6.32
N ASN A 236 -17.83 18.03 -5.31
CA ASN A 236 -17.97 19.49 -5.41
C ASN A 236 -16.93 20.12 -6.37
N ALA A 237 -15.71 19.60 -6.37
CA ALA A 237 -14.67 20.04 -7.30
C ALA A 237 -15.04 19.73 -8.75
N ARG A 238 -15.60 18.54 -9.03
CA ARG A 238 -16.13 18.19 -10.35
C ARG A 238 -17.16 19.23 -10.82
N LYS A 239 -18.18 19.52 -10.00
CA LYS A 239 -19.18 20.57 -10.31
C LYS A 239 -18.55 21.93 -10.62
N THR A 240 -17.49 22.30 -9.90
CA THR A 240 -16.78 23.57 -10.09
C THR A 240 -16.00 23.57 -11.41
N ILE A 241 -15.37 22.45 -11.77
CA ILE A 241 -14.64 22.27 -13.04
C ILE A 241 -15.64 22.30 -14.21
N SER A 242 -16.77 21.60 -14.13
CA SER A 242 -17.80 21.64 -15.18
C SER A 242 -18.35 23.05 -15.37
N ALA A 243 -18.67 23.74 -14.27
CA ALA A 243 -19.20 25.11 -14.31
C ALA A 243 -18.21 26.14 -14.86
N ALA A 244 -16.90 25.88 -14.73
CA ALA A 244 -15.83 26.70 -15.31
C ALA A 244 -15.52 26.39 -16.78
N GLY A 245 -16.27 25.45 -17.39
CA GLY A 245 -16.13 25.04 -18.79
C GLY A 245 -15.08 23.95 -19.04
N GLY A 246 -14.63 23.24 -18.01
CA GLY A 246 -13.70 22.11 -18.14
C GLY A 246 -14.42 20.76 -18.21
N HIS A 247 -13.78 19.77 -18.81
CA HIS A 247 -14.34 18.42 -19.01
C HIS A 247 -14.22 17.54 -17.75
N SER A 248 -14.92 17.92 -16.67
CA SER A 248 -14.90 17.18 -15.40
C SER A 248 -15.25 15.71 -15.55
N ASP A 249 -16.08 15.37 -16.52
CA ASP A 249 -16.64 14.03 -16.67
C ASP A 249 -15.65 13.06 -17.36
N ALA A 250 -14.62 13.62 -18.02
CA ALA A 250 -13.49 12.87 -18.55
C ALA A 250 -12.35 12.68 -17.53
N MET A 251 -12.39 13.38 -16.39
CA MET A 251 -11.34 13.35 -15.36
C MET A 251 -11.57 12.20 -14.36
N SER A 252 -10.50 11.51 -13.95
CA SER A 252 -10.56 10.57 -12.82
C SER A 252 -10.60 11.29 -11.48
N ASP A 253 -11.01 10.61 -10.40
CA ASP A 253 -11.00 11.18 -9.04
C ASP A 253 -9.59 11.61 -8.60
N GLN A 254 -8.56 10.96 -9.16
CA GLN A 254 -7.16 11.35 -8.97
C GLN A 254 -6.82 12.64 -9.73
N ASP A 255 -7.29 12.80 -10.97
CA ASP A 255 -7.07 14.03 -11.75
C ASP A 255 -7.74 15.23 -11.09
N VAL A 256 -8.95 15.02 -10.55
CA VAL A 256 -9.65 16.04 -9.76
C VAL A 256 -8.86 16.37 -8.50
N ARG A 257 -8.29 15.37 -7.80
CA ARG A 257 -7.44 15.59 -6.62
C ARG A 257 -6.16 16.38 -6.96
N VAL A 258 -5.51 16.04 -8.08
CA VAL A 258 -4.33 16.76 -8.59
C VAL A 258 -4.68 18.19 -8.96
N ALA A 259 -5.83 18.42 -9.61
CA ALA A 259 -6.30 19.76 -9.94
C ALA A 259 -6.53 20.62 -8.68
N ILE A 260 -7.15 20.05 -7.64
CA ILE A 260 -7.32 20.72 -6.33
C ILE A 260 -5.96 21.05 -5.71
N GLN A 261 -5.00 20.10 -5.76
CA GLN A 261 -3.63 20.30 -5.25
C GLN A 261 -2.90 21.43 -5.99
N GLN A 262 -2.97 21.46 -7.32
CA GLN A 262 -2.28 22.47 -8.12
C GLN A 262 -2.90 23.86 -7.98
N ALA A 263 -4.23 23.95 -7.95
CA ALA A 263 -4.93 25.22 -7.68
C ALA A 263 -4.52 25.80 -6.31
N SER A 264 -4.49 24.95 -5.28
CA SER A 264 -4.03 25.35 -3.94
C SER A 264 -2.56 25.77 -3.91
N LYS A 265 -1.68 25.07 -4.64
CA LYS A 265 -0.24 25.39 -4.72
C LYS A 265 0.00 26.73 -5.42
N GLN A 266 -0.79 27.03 -6.44
CA GLN A 266 -0.73 28.28 -7.19
C GLN A 266 -1.51 29.43 -6.51
N LYS A 267 -2.17 29.16 -5.37
CA LYS A 267 -3.01 30.12 -4.62
C LYS A 267 -4.12 30.75 -5.46
N ILE A 268 -4.66 30.00 -6.42
CA ILE A 268 -5.79 30.43 -7.27
C ILE A 268 -7.00 29.54 -7.03
N SER A 269 -8.18 30.02 -7.42
CA SER A 269 -9.41 29.22 -7.31
C SER A 269 -9.38 28.04 -8.31
N LEU A 270 -10.07 26.94 -7.97
CA LEU A 270 -10.18 25.80 -8.87
C LEU A 270 -10.80 26.18 -10.22
N ALA A 271 -11.79 27.08 -10.22
CA ALA A 271 -12.40 27.59 -11.44
C ALA A 271 -11.39 28.35 -12.34
N GLN A 272 -10.53 29.20 -11.75
CA GLN A 272 -9.47 29.88 -12.50
C GLN A 272 -8.41 28.90 -13.02
N TYR A 273 -8.02 27.92 -12.20
CA TYR A 273 -7.09 26.88 -12.63
C TYR A 273 -7.65 26.09 -13.83
N THR A 274 -8.93 25.74 -13.78
CA THR A 274 -9.65 25.07 -14.88
C THR A 274 -9.60 25.88 -16.16
N GLN A 275 -9.88 27.18 -16.09
CA GLN A 275 -9.90 28.05 -17.27
C GLN A 275 -8.54 28.22 -17.94
N GLN A 276 -7.46 28.03 -17.19
CA GLN A 276 -6.09 28.19 -17.68
C GLN A 276 -5.45 26.88 -18.16
N ASN A 277 -5.86 25.73 -17.59
CA ASN A 277 -5.10 24.47 -17.74
C ASN A 277 -5.95 23.23 -18.09
N LEU A 278 -7.30 23.30 -18.02
CA LEU A 278 -8.18 22.12 -18.13
C LEU A 278 -9.34 22.33 -19.13
N LYS A 279 -9.14 23.20 -20.12
CA LYS A 279 -10.07 23.40 -21.24
C LYS A 279 -9.72 22.49 -22.41
#